data_AF-A0A4Y2M0M2-F1
#
_entry.id   AF-A0A4Y2M0M2-F1
#
_cell.length_a   1.000
_cell.length_b   1.000
_cell.length_c   1.000
_cell.angle_alpha   90.00
_cell.angle_beta   90.00
_cell.angle_gamma   90.00
#
_symmetry.space_group_name_H-M   'P 1'
#
loop_
_entity.id
_entity.type
_entity.pdbx_description
1 polymer ?
#
loop_
_entity_poly.entity_id
_entity_poly.type
_entity_poly.pdbx_seq_one_letter_code
_entity_poly.pdbx_strand_id
1 'polypeptide(L)'
;MVPTRRRPSAQGIKCPKVHSGHIPATSLRSYVACAWGTYHVGLVAVCYGVACGASSLLSGWCVRHCGRRPVFTVAAVVNVVSVVFLLLWIPDSKFPKMFFFASALWGIHVGIVWSQLRAFYGVLFPSDEEAAFSAFHLWSGLGFCVAFGFSNFFCISHKLYVILAVSVLGFSGYYTVELIYFKNNKDSY
;
A
#
# COMPACT_ATOMS: atom_id res chain seq x y z
N MET A 1 -8.98 -2.15 47.62
CA MET A 1 -10.22 -2.08 46.82
C MET A 1 -9.88 -1.41 45.50
N VAL A 2 -9.80 -2.19 44.42
CA VAL A 2 -9.50 -1.72 43.06
C VAL A 2 -10.77 -1.09 42.48
N PRO A 3 -10.78 0.16 41.99
CA PRO A 3 -11.97 0.74 41.38
C PRO A 3 -12.20 0.12 40.00
N THR A 4 -13.30 -0.63 39.85
CA THR A 4 -13.82 -1.10 38.57
C THR A 4 -14.25 0.08 37.70
N ARG A 5 -13.45 0.40 36.67
CA ARG A 5 -13.77 1.44 35.69
C ARG A 5 -14.90 0.94 34.77
N ARG A 6 -16.09 1.54 34.92
CA ARG A 6 -17.28 1.30 34.08
C ARG A 6 -16.95 1.51 32.59
N ARG A 7 -17.44 0.60 31.72
CA ARG A 7 -17.46 0.78 30.27
C ARG A 7 -18.37 1.97 29.91
N PRO A 8 -17.96 2.94 29.09
CA PRO A 8 -18.90 3.85 28.47
C PRO A 8 -19.54 3.18 27.25
N SER A 9 -20.87 3.28 27.23
CA SER A 9 -21.77 2.81 26.19
C SER A 9 -21.44 3.37 24.80
N ALA A 10 -21.70 2.55 23.79
CA ALA A 10 -21.67 2.90 22.38
C ALA A 10 -22.71 4.00 22.06
N GLN A 11 -22.29 5.26 21.98
CA GLN A 11 -23.03 6.31 21.29
C GLN A 11 -22.05 7.40 20.82
N GLY A 12 -21.98 7.59 19.50
CA GLY A 12 -21.32 8.74 18.86
C GLY A 12 -19.89 8.49 18.35
N ILE A 13 -19.73 7.71 17.29
CA ILE A 13 -18.51 7.76 16.46
C ILE A 13 -18.57 9.05 15.63
N LYS A 14 -18.36 10.20 16.27
CA LYS A 14 -17.75 11.35 15.62
C LYS A 14 -16.25 11.17 15.84
N CYS A 15 -15.49 10.90 14.79
CA CYS A 15 -14.04 10.93 14.85
C CYS A 15 -13.62 12.26 15.52
N PRO A 16 -12.94 12.23 16.68
CA PRO A 16 -12.52 13.46 17.31
C PRO A 16 -11.46 14.10 16.40
N LYS A 17 -11.68 15.39 16.07
CA LYS A 17 -10.60 16.25 15.57
C LYS A 17 -9.42 16.09 16.54
N VAL A 18 -8.29 15.71 15.97
CA VAL A 18 -6.98 15.59 16.62
C VAL A 18 -6.73 16.81 17.52
N HIS A 19 -6.76 16.58 18.82
CA HIS A 19 -6.14 17.47 19.80
C HIS A 19 -5.29 16.60 20.74
N SER A 20 -4.00 16.96 20.78
CA SER A 20 -2.90 16.34 21.53
C SER A 20 -2.26 15.06 20.99
N GLY A 21 -1.07 15.27 20.40
CA GLY A 21 0.13 14.54 20.81
C GLY A 21 0.52 13.31 20.00
N HIS A 22 1.40 13.51 19.01
CA HIS A 22 2.50 12.60 18.69
C HIS A 22 2.17 11.10 18.44
N ILE A 23 1.17 10.81 17.60
CA ILE A 23 1.08 9.48 16.97
C ILE A 23 1.21 9.67 15.46
N PRO A 24 2.30 9.21 14.82
CA PRO A 24 2.43 9.28 13.37
C PRO A 24 1.28 8.50 12.73
N ALA A 25 0.36 9.26 12.15
CA ALA A 25 -0.89 8.80 11.58
C ALA A 25 -0.65 8.22 10.18
N THR A 26 -0.14 7.00 10.11
CA THR A 26 -0.42 6.16 8.95
C THR A 26 -1.89 5.77 9.02
N SER A 27 -2.63 6.06 7.94
CA SER A 27 -4.10 6.04 7.87
C SER A 27 -4.74 4.81 8.56
N LEU A 28 -4.18 3.62 8.39
CA LEU A 28 -4.67 2.38 9.00
C LEU A 28 -4.51 2.34 10.53
N ARG A 29 -3.40 2.87 11.06
CA ARG A 29 -3.09 2.89 12.50
C ARG A 29 -4.06 3.78 13.25
N SER A 30 -4.38 4.95 12.68
CA SER A 30 -5.37 5.88 13.24
C SER A 30 -6.79 5.32 13.18
N TYR A 31 -7.17 4.64 12.08
CA TYR A 31 -8.48 4.00 11.97
C TYR A 31 -8.67 2.84 12.95
N VAL A 32 -7.70 1.92 13.05
CA VAL A 32 -7.82 0.74 13.92
C VAL A 32 -7.65 1.12 15.40
N ALA A 33 -6.76 2.05 15.74
CA ALA A 33 -6.63 2.54 17.12
C ALA A 33 -7.89 3.26 17.60
N CYS A 34 -8.55 4.04 16.73
CA CYS A 34 -9.78 4.76 17.05
C CYS A 34 -11.00 3.84 17.16
N ALA A 35 -11.08 2.78 16.35
CA ALA A 35 -12.25 1.89 16.28
C ALA A 35 -12.17 0.65 17.18
N TRP A 36 -10.96 0.13 17.46
CA TRP A 36 -10.76 -1.19 18.08
C TRP A 36 -9.67 -1.23 19.16
N GLY A 37 -8.88 -0.17 19.34
CA GLY A 37 -7.77 -0.14 20.28
C GLY A 37 -6.46 -0.68 19.74
N THR A 38 -5.36 -0.30 20.40
CA THR A 38 -3.97 -0.42 19.91
C THR A 38 -3.45 -1.86 19.79
N TYR A 39 -4.01 -2.81 20.56
CA TYR A 39 -3.58 -4.22 20.54
C TYR A 39 -3.95 -4.93 19.21
N HIS A 40 -5.10 -4.61 18.62
CA HIS A 40 -5.56 -5.26 17.39
C HIS A 40 -4.85 -4.76 16.12
N VAL A 41 -4.22 -3.58 16.19
CA VAL A 41 -3.41 -3.02 15.10
C VAL A 41 -2.26 -3.97 14.73
N GLY A 42 -1.62 -4.59 15.72
CA GLY A 42 -0.56 -5.56 15.50
C GLY A 42 -1.05 -6.80 14.77
N LEU A 43 -2.24 -7.32 15.11
CA LEU A 43 -2.81 -8.50 14.47
C LEU A 43 -3.15 -8.25 12.99
N VAL A 44 -3.68 -7.05 12.69
CA VAL A 44 -3.94 -6.61 11.31
C VAL A 44 -2.62 -6.44 10.53
N ALA A 45 -1.56 -5.93 11.18
CA ALA A 45 -0.24 -5.79 10.55
C ALA A 45 0.40 -7.15 10.24
N VAL A 46 0.21 -8.17 11.08
CA VAL A 46 0.63 -9.54 10.80
C VAL A 46 -0.09 -10.09 9.57
N CYS A 47 -1.40 -9.90 9.46
CA CYS A 47 -2.18 -10.31 8.29
C CYS A 47 -1.65 -9.66 7.00
N TYR A 48 -1.38 -8.35 7.05
CA TYR A 48 -0.74 -7.62 5.96
C TYR A 48 0.62 -8.23 5.58
N GLY A 49 1.47 -8.55 6.58
CA GLY A 49 2.78 -9.17 6.35
C GLY A 49 2.69 -10.54 5.68
N VAL A 50 1.79 -11.41 6.15
CA VAL A 50 1.54 -12.73 5.57
C VAL A 50 1.04 -12.61 4.13
N ALA A 51 0.07 -11.72 3.89
CA ALA A 51 -0.46 -11.47 2.55
C ALA A 51 0.62 -10.95 1.59
N CYS A 52 1.49 -10.06 2.05
CA CYS A 52 2.62 -9.53 1.29
C CYS A 52 3.66 -10.61 0.94
N GLY A 53 4.00 -11.47 1.90
CA GLY A 53 4.92 -12.59 1.67
C GLY A 53 4.36 -13.60 0.67
N ALA A 54 3.10 -14.02 0.87
CA ALA A 54 2.42 -14.96 -0.01
C ALA A 54 2.28 -14.41 -1.45
N SER A 55 1.90 -13.14 -1.60
CA SER A 55 1.75 -12.53 -2.93
C SER A 55 3.09 -12.32 -3.64
N SER A 56 4.17 -12.05 -2.91
CA SER A 56 5.52 -11.96 -3.48
C SER A 56 5.97 -13.29 -4.08
N LEU A 57 5.76 -14.40 -3.38
CA LEU A 57 6.07 -15.74 -3.89
C LEU A 57 5.20 -16.11 -5.08
N LEU A 58 3.88 -15.89 -4.97
CA LEU A 58 2.93 -16.22 -6.02
C LEU A 58 3.20 -15.42 -7.29
N SER A 59 3.51 -14.13 -7.16
CA SER A 59 3.79 -13.27 -8.31
C SER A 59 5.04 -13.70 -9.07
N GLY A 60 6.09 -14.17 -8.38
CA GLY A 60 7.27 -14.74 -9.03
C GLY A 60 6.95 -15.98 -9.86
N TRP A 61 6.11 -16.87 -9.34
CA TRP A 61 5.62 -18.04 -10.08
C TRP A 61 4.73 -17.63 -11.27
N CYS A 62 3.80 -16.67 -11.06
CA CYS A 62 2.93 -16.16 -12.11
C CYS A 62 3.70 -15.49 -13.26
N VAL A 63 4.76 -14.72 -12.98
CA VAL A 63 5.58 -14.10 -14.04
C VAL A 63 6.25 -15.15 -14.91
N ARG A 64 6.66 -16.28 -14.33
CA ARG A 64 7.26 -17.38 -15.09
C ARG A 64 6.28 -18.04 -16.07
N HIS A 65 4.98 -18.05 -15.78
CA HIS A 65 3.96 -18.69 -16.62
C HIS A 65 3.23 -17.71 -17.56
N CYS A 66 2.82 -16.53 -17.05
CA CYS A 66 1.96 -15.59 -17.78
C CYS A 66 2.73 -14.38 -18.33
N GLY A 67 4.02 -14.26 -18.01
CA GLY A 67 4.81 -13.07 -18.31
C GLY A 67 4.56 -11.90 -17.34
N ARG A 68 5.34 -10.84 -17.50
CA ARG A 68 5.43 -9.72 -16.54
C ARG A 68 4.25 -8.76 -16.59
N ARG A 69 3.74 -8.46 -17.80
CA ARG A 69 2.65 -7.52 -18.05
C ARG A 69 1.35 -7.83 -17.30
N PRO A 70 0.79 -9.05 -17.36
CA PRO A 70 -0.47 -9.33 -16.66
C PRO A 70 -0.33 -9.23 -15.14
N VAL A 71 0.84 -9.57 -14.58
CA VAL A 71 1.07 -9.49 -13.13
C VAL A 71 1.01 -8.02 -12.64
N PHE A 72 1.59 -7.09 -13.38
CA PHE A 72 1.48 -5.67 -13.08
C PHE A 72 0.06 -5.12 -13.30
N THR A 73 -0.67 -5.60 -14.30
CA THR A 73 -2.08 -5.21 -14.51
C THR A 73 -2.96 -5.62 -13.33
N VAL A 74 -2.78 -6.84 -12.81
CA VAL A 74 -3.50 -7.32 -11.62
C VAL A 74 -3.15 -6.48 -10.40
N ALA A 75 -1.87 -6.14 -10.21
CA ALA A 75 -1.46 -5.27 -9.10
C ALA A 75 -2.10 -3.88 -9.17
N ALA A 76 -2.23 -3.30 -10.37
CA ALA A 76 -2.90 -2.01 -10.58
C ALA A 76 -4.39 -2.08 -10.25
N VAL A 77 -5.08 -3.12 -10.72
CA VAL A 77 -6.51 -3.34 -10.42
C VAL A 77 -6.73 -3.51 -8.92
N VAL A 78 -5.93 -4.35 -8.25
CA VAL A 78 -6.02 -4.55 -6.80
C VAL A 78 -5.77 -3.25 -6.03
N ASN A 79 -4.86 -2.38 -6.50
CA ASN A 79 -4.65 -1.07 -5.90
C ASN A 79 -5.90 -0.19 -5.97
N VAL A 80 -6.47 -0.04 -7.16
CA VAL A 80 -7.67 0.79 -7.39
C VAL A 80 -8.83 0.26 -6.56
N VAL A 81 -9.06 -1.06 -6.56
CA VAL A 81 -10.09 -1.69 -5.74
C VAL A 81 -9.86 -1.41 -4.26
N SER A 82 -8.62 -1.52 -3.77
CA SER A 82 -8.28 -1.27 -2.37
C SER A 82 -8.53 0.19 -1.97
N VAL A 83 -8.14 1.15 -2.81
CA VAL A 83 -8.33 2.58 -2.55
C VAL A 83 -9.82 2.96 -2.60
N VAL A 84 -10.56 2.45 -3.59
CA VAL A 84 -12.02 2.65 -3.69
C VAL A 84 -12.74 2.05 -2.49
N PHE A 85 -12.34 0.85 -2.07
CA PHE A 85 -12.88 0.22 -0.87
C PHE A 85 -12.64 1.08 0.38
N LEU A 86 -11.43 1.62 0.56
CA LEU A 86 -11.09 2.54 1.66
C LEU A 86 -11.83 3.88 1.59
N LEU A 87 -12.23 4.35 0.39
CA LEU A 87 -13.00 5.59 0.21
C LEU A 87 -14.49 5.40 0.51
N LEU A 88 -15.07 4.27 0.12
CA LEU A 88 -16.50 3.98 0.29
C LEU A 88 -16.83 3.41 1.67
N TRP A 89 -15.86 2.77 2.33
CA TRP A 89 -16.11 2.10 3.59
C TRP A 89 -15.96 3.01 4.81
N ILE A 90 -17.06 3.15 5.55
CA ILE A 90 -17.07 3.80 6.85
C ILE A 90 -16.69 2.75 7.90
N PRO A 91 -15.64 2.97 8.71
CA PRO A 91 -15.18 2.00 9.69
C PRO A 91 -16.25 1.76 10.77
N ASP A 92 -16.82 0.56 10.79
CA ASP A 92 -17.73 0.11 11.85
C ASP A 92 -17.03 -0.97 12.69
N SER A 93 -16.89 -0.72 14.00
CA SER A 93 -16.28 -1.63 14.97
C SER A 93 -17.05 -2.94 15.15
N LYS A 94 -18.27 -3.07 14.62
CA LYS A 94 -19.07 -4.30 14.70
C LYS A 94 -18.57 -5.41 13.77
N PHE A 95 -17.75 -5.09 12.76
CA PHE A 95 -17.30 -6.04 11.74
C PHE A 95 -15.76 -6.12 11.61
N PRO A 96 -15.07 -6.95 12.41
CA PRO A 96 -13.59 -7.04 12.41
C PRO A 96 -12.99 -7.55 11.13
N LYS A 97 -13.73 -8.46 10.50
CA LYS A 97 -13.29 -9.19 9.31
C LYS A 97 -12.93 -8.24 8.17
N MET A 98 -13.58 -7.08 8.12
CA MET A 98 -13.42 -6.09 7.06
C MET A 98 -12.07 -5.36 7.15
N PHE A 99 -11.56 -5.13 8.37
CA PHE A 99 -10.21 -4.59 8.59
C PHE A 99 -9.12 -5.58 8.13
N PHE A 100 -9.30 -6.87 8.41
CA PHE A 100 -8.39 -7.92 7.91
C PHE A 100 -8.39 -8.00 6.39
N PHE A 101 -9.57 -7.97 5.78
CA PHE A 101 -9.71 -8.00 4.33
C PHE A 101 -9.01 -6.80 3.66
N ALA A 102 -9.24 -5.58 4.17
CA ALA A 102 -8.57 -4.38 3.68
C ALA A 102 -7.04 -4.49 3.79
N SER A 103 -6.54 -4.98 4.93
CA SER A 103 -5.11 -5.16 5.15
C SER A 103 -4.49 -6.23 4.25
N ALA A 104 -5.23 -7.32 3.98
CA ALA A 104 -4.79 -8.39 3.10
C ALA A 104 -4.71 -7.90 1.65
N LEU A 105 -5.71 -7.17 1.15
CA LEU A 105 -5.69 -6.60 -0.19
C LEU A 105 -4.54 -5.62 -0.39
N TRP A 106 -4.31 -4.74 0.59
CA TRP A 106 -3.18 -3.82 0.58
C TRP A 106 -1.84 -4.60 0.59
N GLY A 107 -1.74 -5.64 1.40
CA GLY A 107 -0.58 -6.53 1.45
C GLY A 107 -0.30 -7.24 0.13
N ILE A 108 -1.35 -7.74 -0.53
CA ILE A 108 -1.26 -8.38 -1.85
C ILE A 108 -0.68 -7.39 -2.87
N HIS A 109 -1.28 -6.19 -2.96
CA HIS A 109 -0.81 -5.14 -3.85
C HIS A 109 0.67 -4.79 -3.62
N VAL A 110 1.04 -4.49 -2.37
CA VAL A 110 2.42 -4.13 -1.99
C VAL A 110 3.37 -5.27 -2.35
N GLY A 111 3.07 -6.50 -1.95
CA GLY A 111 3.97 -7.63 -2.20
C GLY A 111 4.24 -7.86 -3.69
N ILE A 112 3.22 -7.72 -4.54
CA ILE A 112 3.39 -7.84 -6.00
C ILE A 112 4.26 -6.68 -6.52
N VAL A 113 3.90 -5.43 -6.24
CA VAL A 113 4.63 -4.28 -6.82
C VAL A 113 6.08 -4.26 -6.37
N TRP A 114 6.36 -4.47 -5.08
CA TRP A 114 7.74 -4.40 -4.57
C TRP A 114 8.64 -5.52 -5.06
N SER A 115 8.12 -6.74 -5.18
CA SER A 115 8.91 -7.87 -5.70
C SER A 115 9.17 -7.71 -7.19
N GLN A 116 8.14 -7.39 -7.96
CA GLN A 116 8.21 -7.33 -9.41
C GLN A 116 8.92 -6.09 -9.93
N LEU A 117 8.81 -4.95 -9.26
CA LEU A 117 9.49 -3.72 -9.67
C LEU A 117 11.00 -3.82 -9.48
N ARG A 118 11.47 -4.44 -8.39
CA ARG A 118 12.90 -4.71 -8.18
C ARG A 118 13.46 -5.66 -9.26
N ALA A 119 12.72 -6.71 -9.59
CA ALA A 119 13.11 -7.61 -10.68
C ALA A 119 13.10 -6.91 -12.05
N PHE A 120 12.15 -5.99 -12.28
CA PHE A 120 12.07 -5.20 -13.51
C PHE A 120 13.30 -4.34 -13.74
N TYR A 121 13.76 -3.63 -12.70
CA TYR A 121 14.94 -2.77 -12.77
C TYR A 121 16.22 -3.54 -13.11
N GLY A 122 16.40 -4.75 -12.59
CA GLY A 122 17.54 -5.61 -12.94
C GLY A 122 17.54 -6.03 -14.42
N VAL A 123 16.37 -6.30 -14.99
CA VAL A 123 16.27 -6.68 -16.43
C VAL A 123 16.45 -5.47 -17.35
N LEU A 124 16.11 -4.27 -16.91
CA LEU A 124 16.17 -3.06 -17.74
C LEU A 124 17.62 -2.53 -17.91
N PHE A 125 18.46 -2.68 -16.89
CA PHE A 125 19.84 -2.16 -16.87
C PHE A 125 20.87 -3.23 -16.47
N PRO A 126 21.09 -4.27 -17.29
CA PRO A 126 21.97 -5.40 -16.91
C PRO A 126 23.45 -5.01 -16.74
N SER A 127 23.90 -3.91 -17.34
CA SER A 127 25.30 -3.45 -17.24
C SER A 127 25.53 -2.45 -16.10
N ASP A 128 24.48 -1.77 -15.64
CA ASP A 128 24.55 -0.65 -14.68
C ASP A 128 23.56 -0.86 -13.53
N GLU A 129 23.42 -2.11 -13.07
CA GLU A 129 22.43 -2.51 -12.06
C GLU A 129 22.61 -1.72 -10.75
N GLU A 130 23.85 -1.53 -10.30
CA GLU A 130 24.16 -0.82 -9.04
C GLU A 130 23.71 0.66 -9.07
N ALA A 131 23.91 1.34 -10.21
CA ALA A 131 23.47 2.72 -10.41
C ALA A 131 21.94 2.81 -10.49
N ALA A 132 21.29 1.86 -11.18
CA ALA A 132 19.84 1.81 -11.29
C ALA A 132 19.17 1.51 -9.93
N PHE A 133 19.72 0.57 -9.16
CA PHE A 133 19.20 0.22 -7.83
C PHE A 133 19.43 1.32 -6.80
N SER A 134 20.58 2.01 -6.83
CA SER A 134 20.83 3.15 -5.93
C SER A 134 19.87 4.31 -6.22
N ALA A 135 19.63 4.63 -7.49
CA ALA A 135 18.62 5.61 -7.89
C ALA A 135 17.20 5.22 -7.45
N PHE A 136 16.83 3.94 -7.60
CA PHE A 136 15.54 3.42 -7.13
C PHE A 136 15.35 3.63 -5.62
N HIS A 137 16.35 3.27 -4.81
CA HIS A 137 16.28 3.44 -3.36
C HIS A 137 16.23 4.92 -2.96
N LEU A 138 17.02 5.77 -3.61
CA LEU A 138 17.02 7.22 -3.39
C LEU A 138 15.63 7.82 -3.65
N TRP A 139 15.01 7.50 -4.78
CA TRP A 139 13.67 7.98 -5.11
C TRP A 139 12.61 7.44 -4.15
N SER A 140 12.70 6.16 -3.77
CA SER A 140 11.79 5.57 -2.79
C SER A 140 11.90 6.23 -1.42
N GLY A 141 13.13 6.53 -0.97
CA GLY A 141 13.40 7.23 0.28
C GLY A 141 12.87 8.65 0.25
N LEU A 142 13.08 9.39 -0.85
CA LEU A 142 12.49 10.71 -1.06
C LEU A 142 10.96 10.67 -0.96
N GLY A 143 10.33 9.67 -1.58
CA GLY A 143 8.88 9.44 -1.48
C GLY A 143 8.42 9.23 -0.04
N PHE A 144 9.12 8.42 0.75
CA PHE A 144 8.80 8.26 2.18
C PHE A 144 8.99 9.56 2.96
N CYS A 145 10.08 10.30 2.75
CA CYS A 145 10.33 11.59 3.41
C CYS A 145 9.21 12.60 3.12
N VAL A 146 8.81 12.71 1.85
CA VAL A 146 7.70 13.57 1.41
C VAL A 146 6.38 13.12 2.06
N ALA A 147 6.08 11.83 2.05
CA ALA A 147 4.87 11.28 2.67
C ALA A 147 4.81 11.54 4.19
N PHE A 148 5.94 11.41 4.89
CA PHE A 148 6.03 11.72 6.32
C PHE A 148 5.86 13.22 6.58
N GLY A 149 6.51 14.09 5.79
CA GLY A 149 6.39 15.54 5.90
C GLY A 149 4.95 16.02 5.74
N PHE A 150 4.23 15.50 4.75
CA PHE A 150 2.84 15.87 4.48
C PHE A 150 1.81 15.13 5.35
N SER A 151 2.23 14.18 6.20
CA SER A 151 1.30 13.35 6.97
C SER A 151 0.45 14.13 7.97
N ASN A 152 0.97 15.20 8.58
CA ASN A 152 0.19 15.95 9.58
C ASN A 152 -0.64 17.09 8.98
N PHE A 153 -0.42 17.45 7.71
CA PHE A 153 -1.07 18.61 7.09
C PHE A 153 -2.40 18.27 6.41
N PHE A 154 -2.54 17.08 5.83
CA PHE A 154 -3.73 16.71 5.05
C PHE A 154 -4.71 15.80 5.79
N CYS A 155 -6.01 16.05 5.59
CA CYS A 155 -7.07 15.13 6.00
C CYS A 155 -6.98 13.79 5.26
N ILE A 156 -7.49 12.72 5.88
CA ILE A 156 -7.34 11.35 5.37
C ILE A 156 -7.92 11.14 3.96
N SER A 157 -9.03 11.80 3.64
CA SER A 157 -9.64 11.74 2.31
C SER A 157 -8.73 12.32 1.22
N HIS A 158 -8.07 13.45 1.50
CA HIS A 158 -7.13 14.07 0.56
C HIS A 158 -5.89 13.20 0.36
N LYS A 159 -5.40 12.57 1.43
CA LYS A 159 -4.30 11.60 1.33
C LYS A 159 -4.64 10.43 0.40
N LEU A 160 -5.86 9.90 0.47
CA LEU A 160 -6.30 8.80 -0.40
C LEU A 160 -6.38 9.24 -1.88
N TYR A 161 -6.87 10.44 -2.17
CA TYR A 161 -6.88 10.97 -3.54
C TYR A 161 -5.47 11.19 -4.10
N VAL A 162 -4.55 11.72 -3.28
CA VAL A 162 -3.15 11.90 -3.67
C VAL A 162 -2.49 10.55 -3.96
N ILE A 163 -2.70 9.55 -3.10
CA ILE A 163 -2.19 8.18 -3.32
C ILE A 163 -2.73 7.60 -4.62
N LEU A 164 -4.02 7.77 -4.91
CA LEU A 164 -4.63 7.29 -6.14
C LEU A 164 -4.00 7.96 -7.37
N ALA A 165 -3.89 9.30 -7.37
CA ALA A 165 -3.33 10.05 -8.49
C ALA A 165 -1.86 9.67 -8.76
N VAL A 166 -1.03 9.62 -7.72
CA VAL A 166 0.38 9.21 -7.84
C VAL A 166 0.50 7.76 -8.30
N SER A 167 -0.38 6.86 -7.84
CA SER A 167 -0.38 5.47 -8.28
C SER A 167 -0.72 5.33 -9.76
N VAL A 168 -1.73 6.06 -10.26
CA VAL A 168 -2.11 6.04 -11.68
C VAL A 168 -0.95 6.54 -12.55
N LEU A 169 -0.31 7.64 -12.14
CA LEU A 169 0.89 8.14 -12.82
C LEU A 169 2.02 7.10 -12.81
N GLY A 170 2.29 6.46 -11.67
CA GLY A 170 3.31 5.41 -11.56
C GLY A 170 3.06 4.22 -12.48
N PHE A 171 1.82 3.70 -12.51
CA PHE A 171 1.47 2.60 -13.42
C PHE A 171 1.50 3.02 -14.89
N SER A 172 1.07 4.24 -15.24
CA SER A 172 1.20 4.75 -16.61
C SER A 172 2.66 4.84 -17.06
N GLY A 173 3.56 5.32 -16.19
CA GLY A 173 4.99 5.35 -16.45
C GLY A 173 5.57 3.95 -16.69
N TYR A 174 5.16 2.99 -15.86
CA TYR A 174 5.52 1.58 -16.06
C TYR A 174 5.11 1.06 -17.45
N TYR A 175 3.85 1.28 -17.86
CA TYR A 175 3.40 0.82 -19.18
C TYR A 175 4.16 1.50 -20.32
N THR A 176 4.47 2.80 -20.20
CA THR A 176 5.27 3.51 -21.21
C THR A 176 6.66 2.89 -21.36
N VAL A 177 7.36 2.61 -20.25
CA VAL A 177 8.69 1.97 -20.31
C VAL A 177 8.60 0.56 -20.90
N GLU A 178 7.59 -0.22 -20.52
CA GLU A 178 7.37 -1.57 -21.05
C GLU A 178 7.06 -1.57 -22.56
N LEU A 179 6.36 -0.56 -23.07
CA LEU A 179 6.12 -0.38 -24.51
C LEU A 179 7.38 0.02 -25.25
N ILE A 180 8.18 0.94 -24.71
CA ILE A 180 9.48 1.34 -25.28
C ILE A 180 10.42 0.14 -25.33
N TYR A 181 10.52 -0.63 -24.24
CA TYR A 181 11.35 -1.82 -24.17
C TYR A 181 10.96 -2.87 -25.24
N PHE A 182 9.66 -3.09 -25.42
CA PHE A 182 9.17 -4.03 -26.44
C PHE A 182 9.41 -3.56 -27.87
N LYS A 183 9.32 -2.24 -28.11
CA LYS A 183 9.62 -1.67 -29.42
C LYS A 183 11.10 -1.81 -29.75
N ASN A 184 12.00 -1.43 -28.83
CA ASN A 184 13.44 -1.56 -29.03
C ASN A 184 13.89 -3.03 -29.24
N ASN A 185 13.23 -3.99 -28.58
CA ASN A 185 13.53 -5.41 -28.80
C ASN A 185 13.04 -5.91 -30.17
N LYS A 186 11.99 -5.32 -30.75
CA LYS A 186 11.54 -5.64 -32.11
C LYS A 186 12.45 -5.05 -33.18
N ASP A 187 13.00 -3.85 -32.94
CA ASP A 187 13.88 -3.16 -33.89
C ASP A 187 15.29 -3.80 -33.98
N SER A 188 15.61 -4.74 -33.07
CA SER A 188 16.87 -5.51 -33.05
C SER A 188 16.82 -6.84 -33.84
N TYR A 189 15.72 -7.14 -34.55
CA TYR A 189 15.55 -8.35 -35.36
C TYR A 189 15.20 -8.00 -36.82
#